data_AF-A0A9W6IMJ4-F1
#
_entry.id   AF-A0A9W6IMJ4-F1
#
_cell.length_a   1.000
_cell.length_b   1.000
_cell.length_c   1.000
_cell.angle_alpha   90.00
_cell.angle_beta   90.00
_cell.angle_gamma   90.00
#
_symmetry.space_group_name_H-M   'P 1'
#
loop_
_entity.id
_entity.type
_entity.pdbx_description
1 polymer ?
#
loop_
_entity_poly.entity_id
_entity_poly.type
_entity_poly.pdbx_seq_one_letter_code
_entity_poly.pdbx_strand_id
1 'polypeptide(L)'
;MKTVYCLAFALVIAACSAPQEDGGTAATSGYDADNLATSQACFSETPSVLLEPGQTLIERGPSGVVLVSHARGGAPADYAFNIATLPEAQRQQIDAAAADFFRTAGELYDVTTDAVIYHRARDGAFCAVIRDDAAGQALVDAAEAVDAARPDTPDE
;
A
#
# COMPACT_ATOMS: atom_id res chain seq x y z
N MET A 1 -63.29 -21.33 4.01
CA MET A 1 -63.69 -21.08 2.61
C MET A 1 -64.21 -19.66 2.48
N LYS A 2 -63.42 -18.76 1.88
CA LYS A 2 -63.92 -17.60 1.12
C LYS A 2 -62.76 -17.04 0.30
N THR A 3 -62.78 -17.39 -0.98
CA THR A 3 -61.93 -16.83 -2.02
C THR A 3 -62.45 -15.43 -2.36
N VAL A 4 -61.59 -14.43 -2.37
CA VAL A 4 -61.85 -13.17 -3.10
C VAL A 4 -60.56 -12.81 -3.82
N TYR A 5 -60.55 -13.08 -5.12
CA TYR A 5 -59.63 -12.48 -6.09
C TYR A 5 -60.20 -11.12 -6.47
N CYS A 6 -59.42 -10.05 -6.31
CA CYS A 6 -59.63 -8.79 -7.02
C CYS A 6 -58.29 -8.27 -7.56
N LEU A 7 -58.20 -8.35 -8.89
CA LEU A 7 -57.49 -7.51 -9.85
C LEU A 7 -56.32 -6.64 -9.37
N ALA A 8 -55.15 -6.95 -9.96
CA ALA A 8 -54.26 -6.06 -10.68
C ALA A 8 -54.40 -4.54 -10.43
N PHE A 9 -53.39 -3.97 -9.78
CA PHE A 9 -52.96 -2.60 -10.03
C PHE A 9 -51.45 -2.63 -10.27
N ALA A 10 -51.07 -2.67 -11.55
CA ALA A 10 -49.71 -2.45 -11.99
C ALA A 10 -49.39 -0.96 -11.80
N LEU A 11 -48.78 -0.62 -10.67
CA LEU A 11 -48.18 0.68 -10.43
C LEU A 11 -46.76 0.67 -11.02
N VAL A 12 -46.69 0.99 -12.31
CA VAL A 12 -45.51 1.58 -12.92
C VAL A 12 -45.51 3.04 -12.52
N ILE A 13 -44.67 3.43 -11.55
CA ILE A 13 -44.30 4.83 -11.38
C ILE A 13 -42.78 4.92 -11.26
N ALA A 14 -42.21 5.39 -12.36
CA ALA A 14 -40.99 6.18 -12.51
C ALA A 14 -39.80 5.83 -11.61
N ALA A 15 -38.78 5.25 -12.25
CA ALA A 15 -37.40 5.54 -11.92
C ALA A 15 -37.22 7.06 -11.75
N CYS A 16 -36.94 7.51 -10.53
CA CYS A 16 -36.42 8.84 -10.27
C CYS A 16 -34.98 8.93 -10.79
N SER A 17 -34.85 9.03 -12.12
CA SER A 17 -33.66 9.62 -12.75
C SER A 17 -33.76 11.14 -12.56
N ALA A 18 -33.50 11.61 -11.35
CA ALA A 18 -33.17 13.01 -11.16
C ALA A 18 -31.73 13.19 -11.66
N PRO A 19 -31.46 14.07 -12.64
CA PRO A 19 -30.11 14.55 -12.83
C PRO A 19 -29.78 15.34 -11.56
N GLN A 20 -28.91 14.77 -10.72
CA GLN A 20 -28.26 15.58 -9.71
C GLN A 20 -27.38 16.56 -10.51
N GLU A 21 -27.81 17.81 -10.59
CA GLU A 21 -26.91 18.92 -10.89
C GLU A 21 -25.88 18.92 -9.76
N ASP A 22 -24.81 18.14 -9.96
CA ASP A 22 -23.58 18.27 -9.18
C ASP A 22 -23.06 19.66 -9.50
N GLY A 23 -23.55 20.62 -8.72
CA GLY A 23 -22.97 21.94 -8.59
C GLY A 23 -21.48 21.71 -8.36
N GLY A 24 -20.72 21.99 -9.43
CA GLY A 24 -19.30 21.80 -9.52
C GLY A 24 -18.59 22.62 -8.47
N THR A 25 -18.58 22.11 -7.25
CA THR A 25 -17.40 22.20 -6.42
C THR A 25 -16.50 21.15 -7.05
N ALA A 26 -15.72 21.58 -8.05
CA ALA A 26 -14.49 20.89 -8.35
C ALA A 26 -13.80 20.75 -6.99
N ALA A 27 -13.86 19.56 -6.41
CA ALA A 27 -12.94 19.18 -5.37
C ALA A 27 -11.58 19.42 -6.02
N THR A 28 -10.98 20.57 -5.73
CA THR A 28 -9.58 20.84 -5.98
C THR A 28 -8.88 19.68 -5.31
N SER A 29 -8.58 18.66 -6.11
CA SER A 29 -8.00 17.43 -5.67
C SER A 29 -6.73 17.82 -4.96
N GLY A 30 -6.67 17.59 -3.65
CA GLY A 30 -5.49 17.77 -2.82
C GLY A 30 -4.39 16.75 -3.19
N TYR A 31 -4.09 16.62 -4.47
CA TYR A 31 -2.86 16.00 -4.93
C TYR A 31 -1.76 17.01 -4.71
N ASP A 32 -1.24 17.02 -3.48
CA ASP A 32 0.09 17.52 -3.21
C ASP A 32 1.08 16.75 -4.10
N ALA A 33 2.02 17.45 -4.72
CA ALA A 33 2.99 16.83 -5.63
C ALA A 33 3.82 15.76 -4.91
N ASP A 34 4.08 15.96 -3.62
CA ASP A 34 4.79 15.02 -2.76
C ASP A 34 3.97 13.75 -2.53
N ASN A 35 2.64 13.87 -2.40
CA ASN A 35 1.72 12.73 -2.36
C ASN A 35 1.68 11.98 -3.68
N LEU A 36 1.79 12.69 -4.79
CA LEU A 36 1.87 12.07 -6.11
C LEU A 36 3.16 11.27 -6.28
N ALA A 37 4.32 11.82 -5.92
CA ALA A 37 5.61 11.13 -6.00
C ALA A 37 5.66 9.88 -5.12
N THR A 38 5.25 9.99 -3.84
CA THR A 38 5.17 8.82 -2.95
C THR A 38 4.14 7.78 -3.43
N SER A 39 3.03 8.21 -4.03
CA SER A 39 2.06 7.29 -4.62
C SER A 39 2.58 6.61 -5.90
N GLN A 40 3.44 7.28 -6.67
CA GLN A 40 4.12 6.72 -7.84
C GLN A 40 5.22 5.72 -7.46
N ALA A 41 5.79 5.83 -6.26
CA ALA A 41 6.75 4.85 -5.75
C ALA A 41 6.10 3.47 -5.59
N CYS A 42 4.85 3.41 -5.14
CA CYS A 42 4.12 2.16 -5.03
C CYS A 42 3.95 1.47 -6.40
N PHE A 43 4.37 0.22 -6.45
CA PHE A 43 4.36 -0.68 -7.61
C PHE A 43 5.29 -0.22 -8.76
N SER A 44 6.26 0.63 -8.45
CA SER A 44 7.35 1.00 -9.37
C SER A 44 8.40 -0.12 -9.44
N GLU A 45 9.15 -0.18 -10.53
CA GLU A 45 10.30 -1.09 -10.66
C GLU A 45 11.46 -0.72 -9.73
N THR A 46 11.57 0.56 -9.35
CA THR A 46 12.65 1.06 -8.48
C THR A 46 12.08 2.11 -7.53
N PRO A 47 11.28 1.71 -6.52
CA PRO A 47 10.58 2.68 -5.68
C PRO A 47 11.50 3.66 -4.95
N SER A 48 12.71 3.22 -4.55
CA SER A 48 13.64 4.03 -3.77
C SER A 48 14.03 5.37 -4.41
N VAL A 49 14.04 5.48 -5.75
CA VAL A 49 14.37 6.73 -6.46
C VAL A 49 13.21 7.73 -6.48
N LEU A 50 12.00 7.28 -6.13
CA LEU A 50 10.77 8.08 -6.08
C LEU A 50 10.37 8.43 -4.64
N LEU A 51 11.10 7.91 -3.65
CA LEU A 51 10.89 8.20 -2.24
C LEU A 51 11.62 9.49 -1.85
N GLU A 52 10.95 10.30 -1.04
CA GLU A 52 11.58 11.45 -0.40
C GLU A 52 12.47 11.01 0.78
N PRO A 53 13.47 11.82 1.17
CA PRO A 53 14.31 11.53 2.32
C PRO A 53 13.51 11.21 3.60
N GLY A 54 13.86 10.10 4.27
CA GLY A 54 13.20 9.63 5.49
C GLY A 54 12.00 8.71 5.25
N GLN A 55 11.65 8.43 3.99
CA GLN A 55 10.54 7.52 3.68
C GLN A 55 10.99 6.07 3.62
N THR A 56 10.10 5.18 4.07
CA THR A 56 10.23 3.73 3.93
C THR A 56 8.94 3.17 3.37
N LEU A 57 9.06 2.26 2.41
CA LEU A 57 7.97 1.63 1.68
C LEU A 57 8.09 0.11 1.80
N ILE A 58 6.94 -0.56 1.95
CA ILE A 58 6.83 -2.01 1.83
C ILE A 58 5.72 -2.37 0.85
N GLU A 59 6.01 -3.31 -0.06
CA GLU A 59 5.02 -3.94 -0.93
C GLU A 59 4.93 -5.43 -0.66
N ARG A 60 3.70 -5.95 -0.68
CA ARG A 60 3.42 -7.38 -0.60
C ARG A 60 2.30 -7.73 -1.55
N GLY A 61 2.49 -8.77 -2.36
CA GLY A 61 1.50 -9.16 -3.36
C GLY A 61 1.32 -10.66 -3.54
N PRO A 62 0.38 -11.05 -4.42
CA PRO A 62 0.09 -12.45 -4.71
C PRO A 62 1.28 -13.20 -5.34
N SER A 63 2.28 -12.49 -5.85
CA SER A 63 3.54 -13.07 -6.35
C SER A 63 4.36 -13.75 -5.25
N GLY A 64 4.09 -13.46 -3.97
CA GLY A 64 4.92 -13.91 -2.85
C GLY A 64 6.23 -13.14 -2.70
N VAL A 65 6.43 -12.08 -3.51
CA VAL A 65 7.53 -11.15 -3.35
C VAL A 65 7.16 -10.08 -2.33
N VAL A 66 8.08 -9.80 -1.42
CA VAL A 66 8.04 -8.65 -0.51
C VAL A 66 9.13 -7.69 -0.96
N LEU A 67 8.75 -6.46 -1.30
CA LEU A 67 9.67 -5.39 -1.64
C LEU A 67 9.75 -4.43 -0.46
N VAL A 68 10.95 -4.13 -0.01
CA VAL A 68 11.22 -3.09 0.99
C VAL A 68 12.11 -2.05 0.33
N SER A 69 11.67 -0.79 0.34
CA SER A 69 12.41 0.32 -0.27
C SER A 69 12.55 1.47 0.71
N HIS A 70 13.65 2.18 0.66
CA HIS A 70 13.83 3.37 1.50
C HIS A 70 14.69 4.43 0.81
N ALA A 71 14.48 5.70 1.21
CA ALA A 71 15.34 6.82 0.86
C ALA A 71 15.92 7.41 2.16
N ARG A 72 16.87 6.71 2.79
CA ARG A 72 17.39 7.04 4.12
C ARG A 72 18.90 7.11 4.11
N GLY A 73 19.49 7.92 5.00
CA GLY A 73 20.95 8.03 5.15
C GLY A 73 21.72 8.50 3.91
N GLY A 74 21.05 9.08 2.90
CA GLY A 74 21.66 9.47 1.63
C GLY A 74 21.98 8.31 0.68
N ALA A 75 21.55 7.09 1.00
CA ALA A 75 21.73 5.89 0.19
C ALA A 75 20.36 5.20 0.00
N PRO A 76 19.58 5.58 -1.01
CA PRO A 76 18.33 4.89 -1.33
C PRO A 76 18.63 3.45 -1.77
N ALA A 77 17.78 2.50 -1.36
CA ALA A 77 17.92 1.09 -1.72
C ALA A 77 16.57 0.39 -1.82
N ASP A 78 16.53 -0.67 -2.63
CA ASP A 78 15.40 -1.55 -2.87
C ASP A 78 15.81 -3.00 -2.57
N TYR A 79 15.05 -3.68 -1.72
CA TYR A 79 15.28 -5.07 -1.31
C TYR A 79 14.07 -5.93 -1.66
N ALA A 80 14.21 -6.79 -2.66
CA ALA A 80 13.14 -7.68 -3.11
C ALA A 80 13.37 -9.11 -2.59
N PHE A 81 12.43 -9.66 -1.83
CA PHE A 81 12.51 -11.01 -1.25
C PHE A 81 11.39 -11.90 -1.78
N ASN A 82 11.74 -13.04 -2.39
CA ASN A 82 10.78 -14.12 -2.59
C ASN A 82 10.62 -14.90 -1.28
N ILE A 83 9.50 -14.67 -0.59
CA ILE A 83 9.22 -15.25 0.73
C ILE A 83 9.17 -16.78 0.70
N ALA A 84 8.77 -17.37 -0.43
CA ALA A 84 8.67 -18.81 -0.58
C ALA A 84 10.04 -19.50 -0.59
N THR A 85 11.09 -18.80 -1.02
CA THR A 85 12.45 -19.35 -1.16
C THR A 85 13.40 -18.87 -0.07
N LEU A 86 13.01 -17.90 0.75
CA LEU A 86 13.81 -17.45 1.88
C LEU A 86 13.98 -18.56 2.93
N PRO A 87 15.21 -18.78 3.44
CA PRO A 87 15.45 -19.53 4.67
C PRO A 87 14.50 -19.10 5.78
N GLU A 88 14.00 -20.06 6.57
CA GLU A 88 12.94 -19.81 7.54
C GLU A 88 13.28 -18.69 8.54
N ALA A 89 14.52 -18.65 9.06
CA ALA A 89 14.96 -17.61 9.98
C ALA A 89 14.88 -16.21 9.34
N GLN A 90 15.32 -16.07 8.08
CA GLN A 90 15.28 -14.81 7.34
C GLN A 90 13.85 -14.41 6.98
N ARG A 91 13.01 -15.37 6.60
CA ARG A 91 11.58 -15.14 6.40
C ARG A 91 10.90 -14.61 7.66
N GLN A 92 11.11 -15.27 8.80
CA GLN A 92 10.54 -14.86 10.08
C GLN A 92 10.99 -13.45 10.47
N GLN A 93 12.25 -13.10 10.20
CA GLN A 93 12.78 -11.77 10.45
C GLN A 93 12.06 -10.70 9.61
N ILE A 94 11.90 -10.92 8.29
CA ILE A 94 11.15 -9.99 7.42
C ILE A 94 9.67 -9.92 7.81
N ASP A 95 9.02 -11.06 8.09
CA ASP A 95 7.61 -11.08 8.48
C ASP A 95 7.36 -10.35 9.81
N ALA A 96 8.26 -10.51 10.80
CA ALA A 96 8.17 -9.80 12.07
C ALA A 96 8.37 -8.28 11.87
N ALA A 97 9.39 -7.88 11.13
CA ALA A 97 9.65 -6.47 10.84
C ALA A 97 8.52 -5.82 10.04
N ALA A 98 7.94 -6.53 9.07
CA ALA A 98 6.78 -6.07 8.32
C ALA A 98 5.54 -5.91 9.21
N ALA A 99 5.30 -6.87 10.11
CA ALA A 99 4.19 -6.77 11.06
C ALA A 99 4.34 -5.55 11.98
N ASP A 100 5.54 -5.29 12.50
CA ASP A 100 5.83 -4.11 13.31
C ASP A 100 5.73 -2.81 12.51
N PHE A 101 6.14 -2.81 11.25
CA PHE A 101 5.96 -1.68 10.34
C PHE A 101 4.48 -1.35 10.16
N PHE A 102 3.62 -2.35 9.87
CA PHE A 102 2.18 -2.13 9.73
C PHE A 102 1.50 -1.73 11.05
N ARG A 103 1.96 -2.25 12.19
CA ARG A 103 1.47 -1.82 13.50
C ARG A 103 1.78 -0.34 13.72
N THR A 104 3.03 0.06 13.50
CA THR A 104 3.48 1.46 13.61
C THR A 104 2.74 2.36 12.64
N ALA A 105 2.55 1.92 11.39
CA ALA A 105 1.78 2.64 10.39
C ALA A 105 0.32 2.85 10.85
N GLY A 106 -0.28 1.87 11.53
CA GLY A 106 -1.62 2.02 12.11
C GLY A 106 -1.68 3.01 13.28
N GLU A 107 -0.62 3.13 14.07
CA GLU A 107 -0.50 4.09 15.18
C GLU A 107 -0.28 5.52 14.69
N LEU A 108 0.44 5.68 13.57
CA LEU A 108 0.75 6.97 12.95
C LEU A 108 -0.30 7.45 11.95
N TYR A 109 -1.22 6.57 11.51
CA TYR A 109 -2.21 6.92 10.51
C TYR A 109 -3.20 7.96 11.04
N ASP A 110 -3.16 9.15 10.45
CA ASP A 110 -4.10 10.25 10.69
C ASP A 110 -4.57 10.75 9.33
N VAL A 111 -5.89 10.75 9.09
CA VAL A 111 -6.51 11.19 7.82
C VAL A 111 -6.25 12.66 7.47
N THR A 112 -5.78 13.45 8.42
CA THR A 112 -5.44 14.87 8.24
C THR A 112 -3.95 15.08 7.91
N THR A 113 -3.16 14.02 7.98
CA THR A 113 -1.72 14.04 7.66
C THR A 113 -1.40 12.97 6.62
N ASP A 114 -0.44 13.25 5.76
CA ASP A 114 0.07 12.23 4.82
C ASP A 114 1.29 11.51 5.40
N ALA A 115 1.31 11.29 6.72
CA ALA A 115 2.40 10.58 7.40
C ALA A 115 2.49 9.11 7.00
N VAL A 116 1.34 8.52 6.61
CA VAL A 116 1.23 7.13 6.18
C VAL A 116 0.34 7.06 4.95
N ILE A 117 0.82 6.40 3.91
CA ILE A 117 0.10 6.21 2.65
C ILE A 117 -0.11 4.71 2.43
N TYR A 118 -1.34 4.34 2.06
CA TYR A 118 -1.69 2.98 1.69
C TYR A 118 -2.23 2.93 0.28
N HIS A 119 -1.73 1.99 -0.52
CA HIS A 119 -2.24 1.70 -1.86
C HIS A 119 -2.52 0.23 -2.02
N ARG A 120 -3.60 -0.08 -2.75
CA ARG A 120 -3.95 -1.46 -3.11
C ARG A 120 -4.14 -1.57 -4.61
N ALA A 121 -3.33 -2.42 -5.23
CA ALA A 121 -3.44 -2.74 -6.64
C ALA A 121 -4.61 -3.68 -6.93
N ARG A 122 -4.99 -3.78 -8.20
CA ARG A 122 -6.13 -4.60 -8.66
C ARG A 122 -5.92 -6.10 -8.49
N ASP A 123 -4.69 -6.55 -8.59
CA ASP A 123 -4.29 -7.95 -8.38
C ASP A 123 -4.26 -8.35 -6.90
N GLY A 124 -4.48 -7.38 -6.00
CA GLY A 124 -4.47 -7.57 -4.55
C GLY A 124 -3.12 -7.26 -3.90
N ALA A 125 -2.11 -6.81 -4.66
CA ALA A 125 -0.88 -6.28 -4.07
C ALA A 125 -1.18 -5.04 -3.21
N PHE A 126 -0.42 -4.90 -2.14
CA PHE A 126 -0.57 -3.88 -1.14
C PHE A 126 0.76 -3.17 -0.96
N CYS A 127 0.72 -1.84 -0.94
CA CYS A 127 1.85 -0.97 -0.68
C CYS A 127 1.52 -0.09 0.53
N ALA A 128 2.48 0.06 1.44
CA ALA A 128 2.42 1.03 2.53
C ALA A 128 3.70 1.84 2.56
N VAL A 129 3.56 3.15 2.78
CA VAL A 129 4.69 4.07 2.97
C VAL A 129 4.52 4.79 4.29
N ILE A 130 5.57 4.83 5.09
CA ILE A 130 5.67 5.70 6.28
C ILE A 130 6.67 6.81 5.99
N ARG A 131 6.26 8.06 6.23
CA ARG A 131 7.07 9.27 6.07
C ARG A 131 7.70 9.74 7.38
N ASP A 132 8.22 8.78 8.13
CA ASP A 132 8.91 9.00 9.40
C ASP A 132 10.14 8.09 9.44
N ASP A 133 11.31 8.73 9.58
CA ASP A 133 12.60 8.09 9.47
C ASP A 133 12.79 7.03 10.58
N ALA A 134 12.38 7.36 11.81
CA ALA A 134 12.54 6.46 12.96
C ALA A 134 11.59 5.27 12.88
N ALA A 135 10.36 5.49 12.43
CA ALA A 135 9.33 4.46 12.29
C ALA A 135 9.68 3.40 11.23
N GLY A 136 10.39 3.80 10.17
CA GLY A 136 10.82 2.88 9.10
C GLY A 136 12.08 2.08 9.42
N GLN A 137 12.90 2.51 10.40
CA GLN A 137 14.25 1.97 10.62
C GLN A 137 14.30 0.47 10.84
N ALA A 138 13.42 -0.07 11.70
CA ALA A 138 13.47 -1.50 12.02
C ALA A 138 13.22 -2.41 10.81
N LEU A 139 12.38 -1.96 9.86
CA LEU A 139 12.14 -2.68 8.62
C LEU A 139 13.34 -2.63 7.69
N VAL A 140 13.97 -1.46 7.58
CA VAL A 140 15.18 -1.26 6.77
C VAL A 140 16.33 -2.12 7.32
N ASP A 141 16.58 -2.10 8.62
CA ASP A 141 17.63 -2.92 9.26
C ASP A 141 17.42 -4.41 9.01
N ALA A 142 16.16 -4.86 9.08
CA ALA A 142 15.83 -6.25 8.80
C ALA A 142 16.06 -6.63 7.33
N ALA A 143 15.68 -5.74 6.41
CA ALA A 143 15.88 -5.95 4.97
C ALA A 143 17.36 -5.98 4.62
N GLU A 144 18.15 -5.03 5.10
CA GLU A 144 19.60 -4.97 4.87
C GLU A 144 20.30 -6.21 5.44
N ALA A 145 19.96 -6.61 6.67
CA ALA A 145 20.55 -7.80 7.29
C ALA A 145 20.22 -9.10 6.53
N VAL A 146 18.99 -9.24 6.04
CA VAL A 146 18.59 -10.41 5.24
C VAL A 146 19.27 -10.40 3.88
N ASP A 147 19.37 -9.23 3.24
CA ASP A 147 20.04 -9.08 1.95
C ASP A 147 21.55 -9.39 2.04
N ALA A 148 22.23 -8.84 3.05
CA ALA A 148 23.64 -9.11 3.33
C ALA A 148 23.93 -10.58 3.68
N ALA A 149 22.93 -11.32 4.16
CA ALA A 149 23.02 -12.74 4.48
C ALA A 149 22.70 -13.66 3.29
N ARG A 150 22.40 -13.11 2.11
CA ARG A 150 22.18 -13.91 0.92
C ARG A 150 23.49 -14.55 0.46
N PRO A 151 23.47 -15.81 0.01
CA PRO A 151 24.61 -16.36 -0.67
C PRO A 151 24.85 -15.57 -1.96
N ASP A 152 26.11 -15.28 -2.27
CA ASP A 152 26.53 -14.80 -3.59
C ASP A 152 26.24 -15.92 -4.60
N THR A 153 25.01 -15.97 -5.12
CA THR A 153 24.72 -16.70 -6.36
C THR A 153 24.94 -15.72 -7.49
N PRO A 154 25.90 -15.95 -8.41
CA PRO A 154 25.94 -15.21 -9.65
C PRO A 154 24.62 -15.47 -10.37
N ASP A 155 23.92 -14.41 -10.78
CA ASP A 155 22.78 -14.53 -11.68
C ASP A 155 23.26 -15.27 -12.95
N GLU A 156 22.75 -16.50 -13.18
CA GLU A 156 22.90 -17.25 -14.44
C GLU A 156 21.83 -16.84 -15.45
#